data_AF-A0A839VWP9-F1
#
_entry.id   AF-A0A839VWP9-F1
#
_cell.length_a   1.000
_cell.length_b   1.000
_cell.length_c   1.000
_cell.angle_alpha   90.00
_cell.angle_beta   90.00
_cell.angle_gamma   90.00
#
_symmetry.space_group_name_H-M   'P 1'
#
loop_
_entity.id
_entity.type
_entity.pdbx_description
1 polymer ?
#
loop_
_entity_poly.entity_id
_entity_poly.type
_entity_poly.pdbx_seq_one_letter_code
_entity_poly.pdbx_strand_id
1 'polypeptide(L)'
;MATIEEALGIALDHLKAGRQAEAVDLYRRILDADSDNPEALHRLGLLAALGGDRERGMAMIARSVELDGGDADAQFNLGALLHIDLRTEEAIAAYRRALALRPDFPDAEYHLSEALQAIGRIGEALDVLDALLTRHPHFVPGWRQKGDIEADLGRPGAAVSFYEMALAINPRDEGSRDRLAAQAAAYRARRAILDGAGPGGRLDLRDVTVLVPFRADSADRKRNLRWIVSFLLKHADTTVLIGEDKAGPSDVTDALGPELAARCRHLHLTGNDTPFTHKAHLLNRMVEAAQTPIVALHDTDVVVDPVQYVLARDAVRGGAAMAFPYNGLFFWILGREVHRFGHTLSAAPLNAVCPRFPLMHRDSPGGGAFFDRAALLAAGGYNERFVSWGYEDDEIVVRLRRLGLRVERVPGPLYHLEHARPENSTDRNPFIDANKAELERIQGMDAAALRAEIAAGRLRRPLFSSAG
;
A
#
# COMPACT_ATOMS: atom_id res chain seq x y z
N MET A 1 10.89 59.02 0.99
CA MET A 1 10.10 57.78 0.83
C MET A 1 11.03 56.64 1.15
N ALA A 2 10.62 55.69 1.98
CA ALA A 2 11.43 54.49 2.17
C ALA A 2 11.58 53.77 0.83
N THR A 3 12.75 53.25 0.52
CA THR A 3 12.95 52.41 -0.68
C THR A 3 12.19 51.09 -0.51
N ILE A 4 11.96 50.35 -1.61
CA ILE A 4 11.37 49.01 -1.53
C ILE A 4 12.21 48.10 -0.63
N GLU A 5 13.53 48.19 -0.72
CA GLU A 5 14.47 47.44 0.12
C GLU A 5 14.33 47.77 1.62
N GLU A 6 14.24 49.05 1.97
CA GLU A 6 13.99 49.48 3.35
C GLU A 6 12.61 48.99 3.86
N ALA A 7 11.59 49.03 3.00
CA ALA A 7 10.26 48.54 3.33
C ALA A 7 10.23 47.01 3.54
N LEU A 8 10.96 46.24 2.73
CA LEU A 8 11.14 44.79 2.90
C LEU A 8 11.81 44.48 4.25
N GLY A 9 12.88 45.22 4.59
CA GLY A 9 13.58 45.09 5.88
C GLY A 9 12.65 45.35 7.07
N ILE A 10 11.87 46.44 7.02
CA ILE A 10 10.90 46.77 8.08
C ILE A 10 9.81 45.70 8.18
N ALA A 11 9.27 45.21 7.06
CA ALA A 11 8.26 44.16 7.05
C ALA A 11 8.78 42.87 7.70
N LEU A 12 10.02 42.49 7.42
CA LEU A 12 10.68 41.34 8.03
C LEU A 12 10.85 41.52 9.55
N ASP A 13 11.21 42.72 10.02
CA ASP A 13 11.33 43.00 11.44
C ASP A 13 9.99 42.99 12.18
N HIS A 14 8.90 43.38 11.50
CA HIS A 14 7.54 43.18 12.00
C HIS A 14 7.22 41.69 12.17
N LEU A 15 7.56 40.83 11.19
CA LEU A 15 7.39 39.38 11.32
C LEU A 15 8.18 38.79 12.48
N LYS A 16 9.46 39.15 12.62
CA LYS A 16 10.31 38.68 13.73
C LYS A 16 9.75 39.06 15.10
N ALA A 17 9.03 40.18 15.18
CA ALA A 17 8.40 40.66 16.40
C ALA A 17 6.94 40.18 16.59
N GLY A 18 6.44 39.26 15.76
CA GLY A 18 5.08 38.74 15.82
C GLY A 18 3.98 39.71 15.36
N ARG A 19 4.36 40.85 14.78
CA ARG A 19 3.45 41.88 14.25
C ARG A 19 3.05 41.55 12.81
N GLN A 20 2.28 40.48 12.66
CA GLN A 20 1.96 39.91 11.35
C GLN A 20 1.09 40.84 10.49
N ALA A 21 0.13 41.57 11.09
CA ALA A 21 -0.76 42.46 10.34
C ALA A 21 0.03 43.60 9.68
N GLU A 22 0.95 44.20 10.41
CA GLU A 22 1.80 45.29 9.96
C GLU A 22 2.76 44.84 8.85
N ALA A 23 3.31 43.63 8.95
CA ALA A 23 4.12 43.05 7.89
C ALA A 23 3.30 42.81 6.60
N VAL A 24 2.09 42.26 6.72
CA VAL A 24 1.17 42.05 5.59
C VAL A 24 0.85 43.36 4.89
N ASP A 25 0.55 44.42 5.64
CA ASP A 25 0.23 45.73 5.07
C ASP A 25 1.44 46.33 4.34
N LEU A 26 2.66 46.14 4.86
CA LEU A 26 3.88 46.57 4.18
C LEU A 26 4.13 45.78 2.90
N TYR A 27 4.01 44.45 2.90
CA TYR A 27 4.17 43.65 1.69
C TYR A 27 3.12 44.00 0.62
N ARG A 28 1.87 44.27 1.01
CA ARG A 28 0.84 44.77 0.06
C ARG A 28 1.24 46.09 -0.57
N ARG A 29 1.71 47.05 0.23
CA ARG A 29 2.18 48.35 -0.28
C ARG A 29 3.39 48.23 -1.20
N ILE A 30 4.27 47.25 -0.96
CA ILE A 30 5.38 46.94 -1.87
C ILE A 30 4.82 46.43 -3.19
N LEU A 31 3.87 45.48 -3.16
CA LEU A 31 3.26 44.95 -4.39
C LEU A 31 2.37 45.96 -5.13
N ASP A 32 1.80 46.95 -4.43
CA ASP A 32 1.11 48.07 -5.07
C ASP A 32 2.08 48.97 -5.87
N ALA A 33 3.35 49.04 -5.44
CA ALA A 33 4.39 49.83 -6.10
C ALA A 33 5.20 49.03 -7.13
N ASP A 34 5.38 47.73 -6.89
CA ASP A 34 6.10 46.76 -7.72
C ASP A 34 5.41 45.40 -7.62
N SER A 35 4.46 45.15 -8.52
CA SER A 35 3.60 43.96 -8.48
C SER A 35 4.34 42.64 -8.68
N ASP A 36 5.54 42.69 -9.27
CA ASP A 36 6.40 41.55 -9.55
C ASP A 36 7.63 41.52 -8.60
N ASN A 37 7.53 42.15 -7.42
CA ASN A 37 8.58 42.04 -6.41
C ASN A 37 8.65 40.60 -5.84
N PRO A 38 9.71 39.82 -6.09
CA PRO A 38 9.73 38.39 -5.73
C PRO A 38 9.65 38.17 -4.22
N GLU A 39 10.43 38.93 -3.44
CA GLU A 39 10.45 38.74 -1.98
C GLU A 39 9.09 39.09 -1.34
N ALA A 40 8.45 40.19 -1.74
CA ALA A 40 7.13 40.52 -1.22
C ALA A 40 6.06 39.49 -1.64
N LEU A 41 6.13 38.97 -2.87
CA LEU A 41 5.26 37.88 -3.34
C LEU A 41 5.43 36.60 -2.50
N HIS A 42 6.67 36.16 -2.28
CA HIS A 42 6.98 35.00 -1.45
C HIS A 42 6.45 35.19 -0.02
N ARG A 43 6.84 36.29 0.65
CA ARG A 43 6.52 36.52 2.06
C ARG A 43 5.02 36.70 2.28
N LEU A 44 4.34 37.49 1.44
CA LEU A 44 2.90 37.67 1.55
C LEU A 44 2.13 36.40 1.16
N GLY A 45 2.63 35.65 0.17
CA GLY A 45 2.07 34.35 -0.21
C GLY A 45 2.12 33.33 0.93
N LEU A 46 3.24 33.26 1.65
CA LEU A 46 3.38 32.40 2.82
C LEU A 46 2.39 32.79 3.93
N LEU A 47 2.26 34.09 4.21
CA LEU A 47 1.32 34.59 5.23
C LEU A 47 -0.15 34.35 4.83
N ALA A 48 -0.49 34.48 3.55
CA ALA A 48 -1.81 34.16 3.04
C ALA A 48 -2.13 32.67 3.22
N ALA A 49 -1.18 31.78 2.89
CA ALA A 49 -1.36 30.34 3.07
C ALA A 49 -1.51 29.95 4.55
N LEU A 50 -0.70 30.51 5.44
CA LEU A 50 -0.82 30.32 6.89
C LEU A 50 -2.14 30.89 7.46
N GLY A 51 -2.68 31.93 6.83
CA GLY A 51 -3.97 32.53 7.16
C GLY A 51 -5.19 31.78 6.61
N GLY A 52 -4.99 30.68 5.88
CA GLY A 52 -6.05 29.82 5.32
C GLY A 52 -6.34 30.03 3.82
N ASP A 53 -5.81 31.07 3.19
CA ASP A 53 -5.95 31.33 1.75
C ASP A 53 -4.79 30.67 0.98
N ARG A 54 -4.81 29.33 0.99
CA ARG A 54 -3.74 28.48 0.45
C ARG A 54 -3.57 28.63 -1.06
N GLU A 55 -4.67 28.69 -1.80
CA GLU A 55 -4.66 28.80 -3.26
C GLU A 55 -3.96 30.09 -3.69
N ARG A 56 -4.36 31.23 -3.09
CA ARG A 56 -3.70 32.51 -3.34
C ARG A 56 -2.25 32.49 -2.89
N GLY A 57 -1.98 31.95 -1.70
CA GLY A 57 -0.63 31.86 -1.17
C GLY A 57 0.32 31.10 -2.10
N MET A 58 -0.13 29.95 -2.61
CA MET A 58 0.63 29.14 -3.57
C MET A 58 0.86 29.89 -4.88
N ALA A 59 -0.17 30.56 -5.41
CA ALA A 59 -0.04 31.33 -6.65
C ALA A 59 1.01 32.45 -6.52
N MET A 60 1.03 33.15 -5.38
CA MET A 60 2.01 34.21 -5.12
C MET A 60 3.44 33.66 -4.99
N ILE A 61 3.63 32.55 -4.25
CA ILE A 61 4.96 31.93 -4.12
C ILE A 61 5.43 31.35 -5.46
N ALA A 62 4.53 30.73 -6.24
CA ALA A 62 4.86 30.25 -7.58
C ALA A 62 5.33 31.39 -8.49
N ARG A 63 4.62 32.53 -8.47
CA ARG A 63 5.03 33.74 -9.21
C ARG A 63 6.38 34.27 -8.73
N SER A 64 6.64 34.28 -7.42
CA SER A 64 7.96 34.64 -6.87
C SER A 64 9.07 33.75 -7.45
N VAL A 65 8.86 32.43 -7.46
CA VAL A 65 9.84 31.46 -7.96
C VAL A 65 10.07 31.58 -9.47
N GLU A 66 9.04 31.95 -10.24
CA GLU A 66 9.18 32.24 -11.67
C GLU A 66 10.04 33.48 -11.94
N LEU A 67 9.89 34.51 -11.12
CA LEU A 67 10.60 35.79 -11.25
C LEU A 67 12.03 35.71 -10.72
N ASP A 68 12.22 34.99 -9.60
CA ASP A 68 13.52 34.70 -9.02
C ASP A 68 13.58 33.25 -8.54
N GLY A 69 14.22 32.41 -9.36
CA GLY A 69 14.45 31.02 -9.04
C GLY A 69 15.56 30.77 -8.00
N GLY A 70 16.26 31.82 -7.53
CA GLY A 70 17.39 31.75 -6.61
C GLY A 70 17.02 31.67 -5.12
N ASP A 71 15.76 31.92 -4.76
CA ASP A 71 15.29 31.85 -3.37
C ASP A 71 14.98 30.40 -2.95
N ALA A 72 15.90 29.80 -2.18
CA ALA A 72 15.76 28.46 -1.64
C ALA A 72 14.56 28.31 -0.68
N ASP A 73 14.23 29.35 0.09
CA ASP A 73 13.10 29.33 1.02
C ASP A 73 11.78 29.40 0.25
N ALA A 74 11.70 30.18 -0.84
CA ALA A 74 10.53 30.22 -1.71
C ALA A 74 10.28 28.87 -2.39
N GLN A 75 11.33 28.23 -2.92
CA GLN A 75 11.24 26.87 -3.50
C GLN A 75 10.76 25.85 -2.46
N PHE A 76 11.28 25.91 -1.24
CA PHE A 76 10.86 25.02 -0.16
C PHE A 76 9.40 25.24 0.24
N ASN A 77 8.99 26.49 0.43
CA ASN A 77 7.61 26.83 0.81
C ASN A 77 6.62 26.46 -0.30
N LEU A 78 7.00 26.64 -1.58
CA LEU A 78 6.22 26.14 -2.70
C LEU A 78 6.07 24.61 -2.64
N GLY A 79 7.17 23.90 -2.40
CA GLY A 79 7.17 22.45 -2.22
C GLY A 79 6.23 21.99 -1.10
N ALA A 80 6.27 22.67 0.05
CA ALA A 80 5.39 22.39 1.18
C ALA A 80 3.90 22.56 0.82
N LEU A 81 3.54 23.64 0.14
CA LEU A 81 2.16 23.86 -0.27
C LEU A 81 1.70 22.85 -1.34
N LEU A 82 2.55 22.55 -2.32
CA LEU A 82 2.29 21.53 -3.34
C LEU A 82 2.08 20.14 -2.72
N HIS A 83 2.88 19.80 -1.70
CA HIS A 83 2.76 18.52 -1.02
C HIS A 83 1.42 18.39 -0.30
N ILE A 84 0.96 19.44 0.38
CA ILE A 84 -0.34 19.40 1.06
C ILE A 84 -1.51 19.32 0.05
N ASP A 85 -1.35 19.92 -1.13
CA ASP A 85 -2.33 19.83 -2.23
C ASP A 85 -2.22 18.52 -3.03
N LEU A 86 -1.48 17.53 -2.51
CA LEU A 86 -1.28 16.21 -3.11
C LEU A 86 -0.58 16.24 -4.49
N ARG A 87 0.01 17.37 -4.88
CA ARG A 87 0.85 17.55 -6.08
C ARG A 87 2.29 17.11 -5.78
N THR A 88 2.43 15.86 -5.35
CA THR A 88 3.63 15.35 -4.65
C THR A 88 4.87 15.33 -5.55
N GLU A 89 4.74 14.99 -6.82
CA GLU A 89 5.85 15.00 -7.79
C GLU A 89 6.41 16.42 -8.02
N GLU A 90 5.52 17.42 -8.06
CA GLU A 90 5.91 18.82 -8.17
C GLU A 90 6.58 19.31 -6.89
N ALA A 91 6.09 18.87 -5.72
CA ALA A 91 6.73 19.13 -4.44
C ALA A 91 8.15 18.58 -4.38
N ILE A 92 8.37 17.33 -4.82
CA ILE A 92 9.71 16.71 -4.91
C ILE A 92 10.64 17.55 -5.79
N ALA A 93 10.15 18.05 -6.93
CA ALA A 93 10.95 18.90 -7.80
C ALA A 93 11.31 20.22 -7.12
N ALA A 94 10.38 20.85 -6.41
CA ALA A 94 10.60 22.10 -5.67
C ALA A 94 11.61 21.91 -4.52
N TYR A 95 11.49 20.85 -3.71
CA TYR A 95 12.45 20.54 -2.66
C TYR A 95 13.86 20.28 -3.20
N ARG A 96 13.98 19.54 -4.32
CA ARG A 96 15.27 19.31 -4.98
C ARG A 96 15.91 20.62 -5.48
N ARG A 97 15.11 21.57 -5.97
CA ARG A 97 15.59 22.92 -6.33
C ARG A 97 16.07 23.70 -5.11
N ALA A 98 15.29 23.68 -4.03
CA ALA A 98 15.69 24.29 -2.76
C ALA A 98 17.05 23.75 -2.27
N LEU A 99 17.25 22.43 -2.37
CA LEU A 99 18.51 21.76 -2.00
C LEU A 99 19.66 22.04 -2.98
N ALA A 100 19.39 22.27 -4.25
CA ALA A 100 20.41 22.70 -5.22
C ALA A 100 20.92 24.12 -4.91
N LEU A 101 20.04 25.00 -4.44
CA LEU A 101 20.37 26.38 -4.05
C LEU A 101 21.02 26.44 -2.67
N ARG A 102 20.52 25.64 -1.73
CA ARG A 102 21.05 25.51 -0.37
C ARG A 102 21.21 24.03 -0.01
N PRO A 103 22.41 23.45 -0.24
CA PRO A 103 22.67 22.03 0.04
C PRO A 103 22.51 21.62 1.51
N ASP A 104 22.74 22.55 2.44
CA ASP A 104 22.56 22.31 3.87
C ASP A 104 21.21 22.84 4.36
N PHE A 105 20.13 22.09 4.06
CA PHE A 105 18.76 22.47 4.41
C PHE A 105 17.97 21.26 4.97
N PRO A 106 18.14 20.93 6.26
CA PRO A 106 17.55 19.75 6.89
C PRO A 106 16.04 19.59 6.71
N ASP A 107 15.27 20.68 6.85
CA ASP A 107 13.82 20.62 6.69
C ASP A 107 13.40 20.26 5.26
N ALA A 108 14.13 20.75 4.25
CA ALA A 108 13.87 20.40 2.85
C ALA A 108 14.20 18.93 2.54
N GLU A 109 15.24 18.35 3.15
CA GLU A 109 15.57 16.93 3.01
C GLU A 109 14.54 16.04 3.71
N TYR A 110 14.10 16.43 4.89
CA TYR A 110 13.04 15.74 5.62
C TYR A 110 11.74 15.74 4.82
N HIS A 111 11.26 16.89 4.37
CA HIS A 111 10.03 16.97 3.57
C HIS A 111 10.17 16.31 2.19
N LEU A 112 11.36 16.31 1.59
CA LEU A 112 11.64 15.50 0.40
C LEU A 112 11.49 14.01 0.69
N SER A 113 11.99 13.52 1.82
CA SER A 113 11.85 12.11 2.21
C SER A 113 10.39 11.70 2.47
N GLU A 114 9.59 12.57 3.09
CA GLU A 114 8.14 12.35 3.27
C GLU A 114 7.43 12.26 1.92
N ALA A 115 7.71 13.19 1.01
CA ALA A 115 7.10 13.20 -0.32
C ALA A 115 7.53 11.97 -1.15
N LEU A 116 8.79 11.54 -1.06
CA LEU A 116 9.29 10.32 -1.71
C LEU A 116 8.61 9.06 -1.15
N GLN A 117 8.44 8.94 0.16
CA GLN A 117 7.69 7.85 0.78
C GLN A 117 6.24 7.84 0.30
N ALA A 118 5.59 9.01 0.23
CA ALA A 118 4.18 9.13 -0.14
C ALA A 118 3.89 8.57 -1.55
N ILE A 119 4.83 8.70 -2.49
CA ILE A 119 4.74 8.15 -3.85
C ILE A 119 5.44 6.79 -4.00
N GLY A 120 5.85 6.16 -2.90
CA GLY A 120 6.42 4.80 -2.91
C GLY A 120 7.89 4.69 -3.30
N ARG A 121 8.62 5.81 -3.46
CA ARG A 121 10.07 5.84 -3.70
C ARG A 121 10.84 5.68 -2.40
N ILE A 122 10.56 4.59 -1.69
CA ILE A 122 10.99 4.36 -0.29
C ILE A 122 12.52 4.25 -0.18
N GLY A 123 13.19 3.58 -1.13
CA GLY A 123 14.66 3.50 -1.15
C GLY A 123 15.31 4.88 -1.22
N GLU A 124 14.82 5.76 -2.10
CA GLU A 124 15.34 7.13 -2.20
C GLU A 124 15.04 7.96 -0.95
N ALA A 125 13.87 7.76 -0.32
CA ALA A 125 13.54 8.42 0.94
C ALA A 125 14.55 8.04 2.05
N LEU A 126 14.90 6.75 2.15
CA LEU A 126 15.91 6.27 3.10
C LEU A 126 17.30 6.81 2.79
N ASP A 127 17.71 6.86 1.52
CA ASP A 127 19.01 7.42 1.13
C ASP A 127 19.14 8.91 1.51
N VAL A 128 18.06 9.71 1.31
CA VAL A 128 18.02 11.12 1.73
C VAL A 128 18.12 11.24 3.25
N LEU A 129 17.38 10.41 4.01
CA LEU A 129 17.43 10.43 5.47
C LEU A 129 18.78 10.00 6.03
N ASP A 130 19.43 9.00 5.41
CA ASP A 130 20.76 8.55 5.81
C ASP A 130 21.81 9.64 5.59
N ALA A 131 21.76 10.33 4.45
CA ALA A 131 22.64 11.47 4.17
C ALA A 131 22.38 12.65 5.13
N LEU A 132 21.11 12.95 5.41
CA LEU A 132 20.70 13.99 6.37
C LEU A 132 21.23 13.69 7.77
N LEU A 133 20.94 12.50 8.31
CA LEU A 133 21.29 12.14 9.68
C LEU A 133 22.79 11.92 9.89
N THR A 134 23.55 11.67 8.81
CA THR A 134 25.01 11.67 8.85
C THR A 134 25.56 13.08 9.12
N ARG A 135 24.97 14.12 8.52
CA ARG A 135 25.38 15.53 8.72
C ARG A 135 24.74 16.16 9.95
N HIS A 136 23.48 15.81 10.23
CA HIS A 136 22.64 16.38 11.28
C HIS A 136 22.11 15.30 12.22
N PRO A 137 22.97 14.62 13.00
CA PRO A 137 22.56 13.50 13.85
C PRO A 137 21.57 13.88 14.96
N HIS A 138 21.43 15.17 15.30
CA HIS A 138 20.47 15.67 16.27
C HIS A 138 19.14 16.13 15.65
N PHE A 139 18.94 15.94 14.34
CA PHE A 139 17.69 16.30 13.67
C PHE A 139 16.60 15.25 13.93
N VAL A 140 15.85 15.46 15.02
CA VAL A 140 14.80 14.54 15.53
C VAL A 140 13.79 14.11 14.47
N PRO A 141 13.25 15.00 13.60
CA PRO A 141 12.25 14.57 12.61
C PRO A 141 12.79 13.52 11.64
N GLY A 142 14.08 13.54 11.31
CA GLY A 142 14.70 12.54 10.42
C GLY A 142 14.71 11.12 11.03
N TRP A 143 15.05 11.01 12.33
CA TRP A 143 15.00 9.71 13.03
C TRP A 143 13.58 9.18 13.13
N ARG A 144 12.62 10.04 13.46
CA ARG A 144 11.20 9.69 13.50
C ARG A 144 10.72 9.19 12.13
N GLN A 145 11.07 9.88 11.05
CA GLN A 145 10.70 9.52 9.69
C GLN A 145 11.26 8.16 9.26
N LYS A 146 12.51 7.83 9.62
CA LYS A 146 13.05 6.47 9.42
C LYS A 146 12.23 5.43 10.20
N GLY A 147 11.83 5.75 11.43
CA GLY A 147 10.94 4.91 12.22
C GLY A 147 9.58 4.67 11.55
N ASP A 148 8.99 5.71 10.96
CA ASP A 148 7.72 5.63 10.23
C ASP A 148 7.85 4.75 8.98
N ILE A 149 8.93 4.92 8.19
CA ILE A 149 9.20 4.06 7.03
C ILE A 149 9.39 2.60 7.45
N GLU A 150 10.16 2.32 8.50
CA GLU A 150 10.35 0.94 8.96
C GLU A 150 9.07 0.30 9.51
N ALA A 151 8.21 1.10 10.15
CA ALA A 151 6.89 0.65 10.59
C ALA A 151 6.02 0.24 9.39
N ASP A 152 5.98 1.06 8.34
CA ASP A 152 5.28 0.77 7.08
C ASP A 152 5.84 -0.48 6.38
N LEU A 153 7.14 -0.69 6.44
CA LEU A 153 7.80 -1.90 5.91
C LEU A 153 7.56 -3.14 6.78
N GLY A 154 6.79 -3.04 7.86
CA GLY A 154 6.49 -4.16 8.76
C GLY A 154 7.71 -4.61 9.56
N ARG A 155 8.66 -3.71 9.83
CA ARG A 155 9.89 -3.93 10.60
C ARG A 155 9.82 -3.21 11.96
N PRO A 156 8.93 -3.66 12.87
CA PRO A 156 8.69 -2.97 14.14
C PRO A 156 9.95 -2.89 15.02
N GLY A 157 10.87 -3.85 14.94
CA GLY A 157 12.13 -3.81 15.68
C GLY A 157 13.05 -2.67 15.22
N ALA A 158 13.17 -2.44 13.92
CA ALA A 158 13.95 -1.33 13.38
C ALA A 158 13.27 0.02 13.68
N ALA A 159 11.94 0.06 13.55
CA ALA A 159 11.15 1.25 13.89
C ALA A 159 11.33 1.67 15.35
N VAL A 160 11.25 0.72 16.30
CA VAL A 160 11.52 0.95 17.73
C VAL A 160 12.88 1.62 17.93
N SER A 161 13.95 1.08 17.33
CA SER A 161 15.29 1.65 17.48
C SER A 161 15.39 3.09 16.97
N PHE A 162 14.72 3.42 15.86
CA PHE A 162 14.74 4.80 15.34
C PHE A 162 13.93 5.77 16.19
N TYR A 163 12.79 5.36 16.77
CA TYR A 163 12.07 6.20 17.73
C TYR A 163 12.84 6.38 19.04
N GLU A 164 13.54 5.36 19.51
CA GLU A 164 14.44 5.48 20.68
C GLU A 164 15.55 6.49 20.41
N MET A 165 16.15 6.52 19.22
CA MET A 165 17.11 7.54 18.82
C MET A 165 16.51 8.95 18.86
N ALA A 166 15.30 9.13 18.31
CA ALA A 166 14.60 10.41 18.36
C ALA A 166 14.35 10.90 19.80
N LEU A 167 13.90 10.00 20.69
CA LEU A 167 13.62 10.29 22.09
C LEU A 167 14.88 10.47 22.95
N ALA A 168 16.00 9.85 22.58
CA ALA A 168 17.29 10.08 23.23
C ALA A 168 17.77 11.53 23.01
N ILE A 169 17.46 12.11 21.85
CA ILE A 169 17.80 13.50 21.51
C ILE A 169 16.77 14.46 22.13
N ASN A 170 15.48 14.17 21.97
CA ASN A 170 14.40 14.97 22.55
C ASN A 170 13.38 14.08 23.29
N PRO A 171 13.54 13.90 24.61
CA PRO A 171 12.63 13.08 25.43
C PRO A 171 11.17 13.59 25.47
N ARG A 172 10.93 14.85 25.04
CA ARG A 172 9.61 15.47 25.01
C ARG A 172 8.90 15.31 23.65
N ASP A 173 9.49 14.65 22.66
CA ASP A 173 8.83 14.42 21.37
C ASP A 173 7.67 13.41 21.50
N GLU A 174 6.46 13.93 21.70
CA GLU A 174 5.25 13.11 21.89
C GLU A 174 4.98 12.22 20.68
N GLY A 175 5.21 12.74 19.47
CA GLY A 175 5.03 12.01 18.22
C GLY A 175 5.84 10.71 18.15
N SER A 176 7.11 10.71 18.58
CA SER A 176 7.93 9.50 18.65
C SER A 176 7.56 8.59 19.82
N ARG A 177 7.09 9.13 20.96
CA ARG A 177 6.70 8.33 22.13
C ARG A 177 5.51 7.44 21.83
N ASP A 178 4.47 7.98 21.18
CA ASP A 178 3.26 7.23 20.86
C ASP A 178 3.56 6.15 19.81
N ARG A 179 4.35 6.49 18.78
CA ARG A 179 4.79 5.55 17.75
C ARG A 179 5.68 4.44 18.32
N LEU A 180 6.59 4.76 19.24
CA LEU A 180 7.42 3.78 19.95
C LEU A 180 6.54 2.78 20.71
N ALA A 181 5.55 3.25 21.47
CA ALA A 181 4.66 2.37 22.22
C ALA A 181 3.90 1.40 21.29
N ALA A 182 3.39 1.92 20.17
CA ALA A 182 2.70 1.13 19.15
C ALA A 182 3.63 0.08 18.50
N GLN A 183 4.84 0.47 18.06
CA GLN A 183 5.77 -0.46 17.41
C GLN A 183 6.40 -1.45 18.40
N ALA A 184 6.60 -1.09 19.66
CA ALA A 184 7.01 -2.03 20.69
C ALA A 184 5.94 -3.10 20.95
N ALA A 185 4.65 -2.73 20.91
CA ALA A 185 3.55 -3.69 20.98
C ALA A 185 3.52 -4.61 19.75
N ALA A 186 3.67 -4.05 18.55
CA ALA A 186 3.74 -4.82 17.30
C ALA A 186 4.94 -5.78 17.29
N TYR A 187 6.10 -5.35 17.77
CA TYR A 187 7.30 -6.19 17.92
C TYR A 187 7.03 -7.37 18.87
N ARG A 188 6.45 -7.11 20.04
CA ARG A 188 6.11 -8.16 21.01
C ARG A 188 5.10 -9.15 20.45
N ALA A 189 4.06 -8.68 19.75
CA ALA A 189 3.07 -9.54 19.11
C ALA A 189 3.72 -10.43 18.05
N ARG A 190 4.57 -9.87 17.18
CA ARG A 190 5.32 -10.63 16.17
C ARG A 190 6.23 -11.66 16.80
N ARG A 191 6.92 -11.30 17.89
CA ARG A 191 7.81 -12.21 18.62
C ARG A 191 7.04 -13.35 19.27
N ALA A 192 5.89 -13.07 19.89
CA ALA A 192 5.03 -14.09 20.49
C ALA A 192 4.53 -15.11 19.45
N ILE A 193 4.18 -14.67 18.24
CA ILE A 193 3.78 -15.55 17.13
C ILE A 193 4.94 -16.48 16.75
N LEU A 194 6.14 -15.95 16.61
CA LEU A 194 7.33 -16.73 16.25
C LEU A 194 7.74 -17.71 17.36
N ASP A 195 7.69 -17.28 18.63
CA ASP A 195 8.01 -18.13 19.78
C ASP A 195 6.96 -19.23 20.00
N GLY A 196 5.71 -19.00 19.57
CA GLY A 196 4.64 -19.98 19.59
C GLY A 196 4.60 -20.93 18.39
N ALA A 197 5.56 -20.84 17.47
CA ALA A 197 5.60 -21.70 16.29
C ALA A 197 5.81 -23.18 16.66
N GLY A 198 5.12 -24.07 15.95
CA GLY A 198 5.20 -25.51 16.15
C GLY A 198 6.50 -26.14 15.62
N PRO A 199 6.58 -27.48 15.59
CA PRO A 199 7.75 -28.20 15.09
C PRO A 199 8.20 -27.71 13.71
N GLY A 200 9.50 -27.47 13.55
CA GLY A 200 10.07 -26.93 12.31
C GLY A 200 9.79 -25.44 12.06
N GLY A 201 9.30 -24.71 13.07
CA GLY A 201 9.00 -23.28 12.97
C GLY A 201 7.70 -22.98 12.22
N ARG A 202 6.78 -23.96 12.12
CA ARG A 202 5.53 -23.83 11.37
C ARG A 202 4.46 -23.14 12.22
N LEU A 203 3.81 -22.15 11.64
CA LEU A 203 2.77 -21.36 12.27
C LEU A 203 1.43 -22.11 12.24
N ASP A 204 0.66 -22.05 13.34
CA ASP A 204 -0.64 -22.72 13.43
C ASP A 204 -1.74 -21.95 12.69
N LEU A 205 -2.09 -22.44 11.51
CA LEU A 205 -3.17 -21.97 10.64
C LEU A 205 -4.14 -23.12 10.29
N ARG A 206 -4.31 -24.10 11.18
CA ARG A 206 -5.13 -25.29 10.90
C ARG A 206 -6.62 -24.96 10.72
N ASP A 207 -7.05 -23.82 11.23
CA ASP A 207 -8.38 -23.27 11.03
C ASP A 207 -8.51 -22.40 9.77
N VAL A 208 -7.50 -22.42 8.90
CA VAL A 208 -7.47 -21.73 7.61
C VAL A 208 -7.34 -22.73 6.48
N THR A 209 -8.09 -22.51 5.41
CA THR A 209 -7.86 -23.13 4.10
C THR A 209 -7.37 -22.04 3.16
N VAL A 210 -6.13 -22.16 2.70
CA VAL A 210 -5.54 -21.25 1.71
C VAL A 210 -6.03 -21.66 0.32
N LEU A 211 -6.71 -20.74 -0.34
CA LEU A 211 -7.28 -20.88 -1.67
C LEU A 211 -6.30 -20.31 -2.70
N VAL A 212 -5.72 -21.18 -3.52
CA VAL A 212 -4.78 -20.78 -4.57
C VAL A 212 -5.45 -20.98 -5.93
N PRO A 213 -6.07 -19.93 -6.52
CA PRO A 213 -6.60 -20.01 -7.87
C PRO A 213 -5.44 -20.09 -8.87
N PHE A 214 -5.53 -21.04 -9.81
CA PHE A 214 -4.45 -21.34 -10.73
C PHE A 214 -4.97 -21.53 -12.16
N ARG A 215 -4.22 -20.95 -13.09
CA ARG A 215 -4.33 -21.19 -14.53
C ARG A 215 -2.92 -21.29 -15.09
N ALA A 216 -2.64 -22.40 -15.76
CA ALA A 216 -1.35 -22.66 -16.39
C ALA A 216 -1.25 -21.97 -17.76
N ASP A 217 -1.11 -20.65 -17.78
CA ASP A 217 -0.95 -19.87 -19.03
C ASP A 217 0.52 -19.64 -19.44
N SER A 218 1.48 -19.99 -18.56
CA SER A 218 2.93 -19.86 -18.80
C SER A 218 3.76 -20.79 -17.91
N ALA A 219 5.01 -21.03 -18.29
CA ALA A 219 5.97 -21.77 -17.48
C ALA A 219 6.24 -21.09 -16.13
N ASP A 220 6.25 -19.75 -16.11
CA ASP A 220 6.42 -18.96 -14.89
C ASP A 220 5.29 -19.20 -13.90
N ARG A 221 4.04 -19.33 -14.35
CA ARG A 221 2.89 -19.61 -13.47
C ARG A 221 2.97 -21.02 -12.86
N LYS A 222 3.38 -22.03 -13.63
CA LYS A 222 3.63 -23.39 -13.10
C LYS A 222 4.74 -23.37 -12.04
N ARG A 223 5.85 -22.68 -12.33
CA ARG A 223 6.97 -22.49 -11.40
C ARG A 223 6.52 -21.77 -10.12
N ASN A 224 5.82 -20.66 -10.26
CA ASN A 224 5.36 -19.84 -9.15
C ASN A 224 4.37 -20.61 -8.26
N LEU A 225 3.43 -21.37 -8.85
CA LEU A 225 2.56 -22.26 -8.09
C LEU A 225 3.38 -23.22 -7.21
N ARG A 226 4.39 -23.90 -7.78
CA ARG A 226 5.26 -24.80 -7.03
C ARG A 226 5.94 -24.10 -5.86
N TRP A 227 6.52 -22.92 -6.09
CA TRP A 227 7.22 -22.16 -5.07
C TRP A 227 6.30 -21.65 -3.97
N ILE A 228 5.14 -21.09 -4.32
CA ILE A 228 4.16 -20.59 -3.34
C ILE A 228 3.59 -21.73 -2.49
N VAL A 229 3.19 -22.84 -3.10
CA VAL A 229 2.70 -24.00 -2.33
C VAL A 229 3.79 -24.56 -1.42
N SER A 230 5.03 -24.66 -1.90
CA SER A 230 6.16 -25.08 -1.08
C SER A 230 6.43 -24.12 0.07
N PHE A 231 6.34 -22.81 -0.17
CA PHE A 231 6.49 -21.76 0.84
C PHE A 231 5.41 -21.86 1.92
N LEU A 232 4.13 -21.94 1.53
CA LEU A 232 3.00 -22.06 2.46
C LEU A 232 3.16 -23.29 3.36
N LEU A 233 3.43 -24.46 2.76
CA LEU A 233 3.58 -25.71 3.50
C LEU A 233 4.85 -25.79 4.34
N LYS A 234 5.89 -25.01 3.99
CA LYS A 234 7.11 -24.87 4.79
C LYS A 234 6.87 -24.05 6.06
N HIS A 235 6.04 -23.01 6.00
CA HIS A 235 5.90 -22.04 7.09
C HIS A 235 4.62 -22.18 7.90
N ALA A 236 3.64 -22.95 7.45
CA ALA A 236 2.36 -23.08 8.14
C ALA A 236 1.84 -24.52 8.18
N ASP A 237 1.15 -24.84 9.28
CA ASP A 237 0.20 -25.93 9.38
C ASP A 237 -1.16 -25.44 8.90
N THR A 238 -1.48 -25.70 7.63
CA THR A 238 -2.71 -25.23 6.97
C THR A 238 -3.18 -26.25 5.94
N THR A 239 -4.43 -26.14 5.50
CA THR A 239 -4.90 -26.77 4.27
C THR A 239 -4.61 -25.86 3.08
N VAL A 240 -4.05 -26.39 2.00
CA VAL A 240 -3.92 -25.67 0.71
C VAL A 240 -4.89 -26.32 -0.27
N LEU A 241 -5.84 -25.53 -0.79
CA LEU A 241 -6.78 -25.91 -1.83
C LEU A 241 -6.44 -25.16 -3.11
N ILE A 242 -6.02 -25.89 -4.12
CA ILE A 242 -5.70 -25.35 -5.44
C ILE A 242 -6.95 -25.47 -6.30
N GLY A 243 -7.36 -24.37 -6.90
CA GLY A 243 -8.49 -24.32 -7.81
C GLY A 243 -8.00 -24.11 -9.23
N GLU A 244 -8.46 -24.93 -10.16
CA GLU A 244 -8.16 -24.78 -11.58
C GLU A 244 -9.46 -24.75 -12.38
N ASP A 245 -9.58 -23.78 -13.28
CA ASP A 245 -10.71 -23.63 -14.18
C ASP A 245 -10.20 -23.70 -15.61
N LYS A 246 -10.41 -24.84 -16.30
CA LYS A 246 -10.03 -25.04 -17.71
C LYS A 246 -10.73 -26.23 -18.36
N ALA A 247 -10.86 -26.16 -19.68
CA ALA A 247 -11.15 -27.31 -20.53
C ALA A 247 -9.92 -28.22 -20.64
N GLY A 248 -10.13 -29.54 -20.52
CA GLY A 248 -9.07 -30.55 -20.64
C GLY A 248 -8.42 -30.94 -19.30
N PRO A 249 -7.33 -31.73 -19.33
CA PRO A 249 -6.68 -32.24 -18.12
C PRO A 249 -6.02 -31.14 -17.30
N SER A 250 -5.95 -31.39 -16.00
CA SER A 250 -5.33 -30.49 -15.03
C SER A 250 -3.82 -30.35 -15.19
N ASP A 251 -3.31 -29.13 -15.06
CA ASP A 251 -1.88 -28.84 -15.03
C ASP A 251 -1.27 -28.86 -13.61
N VAL A 252 -2.08 -29.01 -12.56
CA VAL A 252 -1.62 -28.88 -11.16
C VAL A 252 -0.60 -29.95 -10.79
N THR A 253 -0.83 -31.20 -11.19
CA THR A 253 0.10 -32.31 -10.87
C THR A 253 1.43 -32.14 -11.61
N ASP A 254 1.40 -31.66 -12.85
CA ASP A 254 2.59 -31.35 -13.63
C ASP A 254 3.41 -30.21 -12.98
N ALA A 255 2.74 -29.14 -12.54
CA ALA A 255 3.40 -28.02 -11.88
C ALA A 255 4.01 -28.39 -10.51
N LEU A 256 3.29 -29.15 -9.70
CA LEU A 256 3.70 -29.48 -8.32
C LEU A 256 4.58 -30.73 -8.22
N GLY A 257 4.50 -31.65 -9.18
CA GLY A 257 5.00 -33.01 -9.01
C GLY A 257 4.20 -33.81 -7.96
N PRO A 258 4.36 -35.14 -7.95
CA PRO A 258 3.46 -36.05 -7.21
C PRO A 258 3.50 -35.86 -5.70
N GLU A 259 4.68 -35.66 -5.11
CA GLU A 259 4.86 -35.55 -3.66
C GLU A 259 4.19 -34.29 -3.09
N LEU A 260 4.36 -33.14 -3.76
CA LEU A 260 3.78 -31.88 -3.30
C LEU A 260 2.28 -31.82 -3.60
N ALA A 261 1.85 -32.36 -4.74
CA ALA A 261 0.43 -32.48 -5.08
C ALA A 261 -0.33 -33.32 -4.05
N ALA A 262 0.25 -34.42 -3.56
CA ALA A 262 -0.36 -35.29 -2.55
C ALA A 262 -0.58 -34.60 -1.18
N ARG A 263 0.09 -33.48 -0.93
CA ARG A 263 -0.06 -32.68 0.30
C ARG A 263 -1.10 -31.57 0.17
N CYS A 264 -1.70 -31.41 -1.00
CA CYS A 264 -2.67 -30.36 -1.30
C CYS A 264 -4.03 -30.97 -1.66
N ARG A 265 -5.08 -30.19 -1.48
CA ARG A 265 -6.39 -30.48 -2.10
C ARG A 265 -6.45 -29.80 -3.46
N HIS A 266 -7.17 -30.41 -4.38
CA HIS A 266 -7.32 -29.90 -5.73
C HIS A 266 -8.79 -29.90 -6.15
N LEU A 267 -9.28 -28.77 -6.65
CA LEU A 267 -10.59 -28.59 -7.24
C LEU A 267 -10.40 -28.20 -8.71
N HIS A 268 -10.83 -29.08 -9.61
CA HIS A 268 -10.77 -28.83 -11.05
C HIS A 268 -12.19 -28.62 -11.58
N LEU A 269 -12.47 -27.40 -12.03
CA LEU A 269 -13.69 -27.06 -12.74
C LEU A 269 -13.48 -27.31 -14.23
N THR A 270 -14.31 -28.16 -14.81
CA THR A 270 -14.33 -28.45 -16.24
C THR A 270 -15.45 -27.64 -16.91
N GLY A 271 -15.24 -27.26 -18.18
CA GLY A 271 -16.26 -26.57 -18.98
C GLY A 271 -15.92 -25.13 -19.39
N ASN A 272 -14.83 -24.54 -18.89
CA ASN A 272 -14.32 -23.26 -19.40
C ASN A 272 -13.30 -23.49 -20.52
N ASP A 273 -13.74 -23.38 -21.76
CA ASP A 273 -12.92 -23.48 -22.98
C ASP A 273 -12.26 -22.16 -23.39
N THR A 274 -12.48 -21.09 -22.63
CA THR A 274 -11.85 -19.78 -22.88
C THR A 274 -10.43 -19.73 -22.31
N PRO A 275 -9.57 -18.82 -22.81
CA PRO A 275 -8.27 -18.57 -22.20
C PRO A 275 -8.36 -17.84 -20.86
N PHE A 276 -9.53 -17.28 -20.52
CA PHE A 276 -9.73 -16.44 -19.33
C PHE A 276 -10.26 -17.23 -18.14
N THR A 277 -9.66 -17.05 -16.97
CA THR A 277 -10.16 -17.67 -15.74
C THR A 277 -11.38 -16.93 -15.22
N HIS A 278 -12.50 -17.61 -14.94
CA HIS A 278 -13.59 -16.98 -14.21
C HIS A 278 -13.26 -16.98 -12.71
N LYS A 279 -12.44 -16.03 -12.26
CA LYS A 279 -11.86 -15.99 -10.90
C LYS A 279 -12.97 -16.01 -9.84
N ALA A 280 -13.97 -15.13 -9.95
CA ALA A 280 -15.04 -15.04 -8.97
C ALA A 280 -15.84 -16.35 -8.83
N HIS A 281 -16.16 -17.02 -9.94
CA HIS A 281 -16.84 -18.32 -9.92
C HIS A 281 -15.95 -19.41 -9.31
N LEU A 282 -14.69 -19.50 -9.74
CA LEU A 282 -13.73 -20.46 -9.20
C LEU A 282 -13.57 -20.29 -7.68
N LEU A 283 -13.33 -19.06 -7.22
CA LEU A 283 -13.18 -18.76 -5.80
C LEU A 283 -14.41 -19.15 -5.00
N ASN A 284 -15.60 -18.87 -5.51
CA ASN A 284 -16.84 -19.28 -4.87
C ASN A 284 -16.94 -20.80 -4.71
N ARG A 285 -16.62 -21.58 -5.76
CA ARG A 285 -16.59 -23.05 -5.66
C ARG A 285 -15.54 -23.52 -4.64
N MET A 286 -14.38 -22.87 -4.58
CA MET A 286 -13.31 -23.18 -3.62
C MET A 286 -13.72 -22.87 -2.17
N VAL A 287 -14.37 -21.72 -1.93
CA VAL A 287 -14.92 -21.33 -0.61
C VAL A 287 -15.95 -22.34 -0.14
N GLU A 288 -16.83 -22.78 -1.03
CA GLU A 288 -17.83 -23.81 -0.74
C GLU A 288 -17.18 -25.15 -0.37
N ALA A 289 -16.11 -25.55 -1.08
CA ALA A 289 -15.35 -26.78 -0.82
C ALA A 289 -14.43 -26.74 0.42
N ALA A 290 -14.10 -25.55 0.91
CA ALA A 290 -13.33 -25.35 2.13
C ALA A 290 -14.13 -25.79 3.37
N GLN A 291 -13.45 -26.44 4.31
CA GLN A 291 -14.06 -27.01 5.53
C GLN A 291 -13.72 -26.20 6.79
N THR A 292 -12.79 -25.27 6.69
CA THR A 292 -12.34 -24.44 7.80
C THR A 292 -13.18 -23.18 7.94
N PRO A 293 -13.29 -22.59 9.14
CA PRO A 293 -14.05 -21.36 9.37
C PRO A 293 -13.44 -20.14 8.67
N ILE A 294 -12.13 -20.16 8.40
CA ILE A 294 -11.43 -19.08 7.72
C ILE A 294 -10.92 -19.60 6.37
N VAL A 295 -11.05 -18.77 5.34
CA VAL A 295 -10.47 -19.01 4.01
C VAL A 295 -9.53 -17.87 3.67
N ALA A 296 -8.39 -18.18 3.05
CA ALA A 296 -7.41 -17.18 2.65
C ALA A 296 -7.18 -17.25 1.14
N LEU A 297 -7.66 -16.26 0.39
CA LEU A 297 -7.26 -16.08 -0.99
C LEU A 297 -5.76 -15.78 -1.05
N HIS A 298 -5.05 -16.46 -1.95
CA HIS A 298 -3.64 -16.24 -2.17
C HIS A 298 -3.28 -16.48 -3.65
N ASP A 299 -2.93 -15.41 -4.35
CA ASP A 299 -2.50 -15.48 -5.74
C ASP A 299 -1.16 -16.23 -5.88
N THR A 300 -0.90 -16.80 -7.05
CA THR A 300 0.25 -17.69 -7.25
C THR A 300 1.59 -16.98 -7.32
N ASP A 301 1.62 -15.65 -7.33
CA ASP A 301 2.79 -14.80 -7.56
C ASP A 301 3.04 -13.80 -6.43
N VAL A 302 2.29 -13.87 -5.32
CA VAL A 302 2.49 -12.98 -4.18
C VAL A 302 3.16 -13.70 -3.01
N VAL A 303 3.91 -12.94 -2.21
CA VAL A 303 4.53 -13.41 -0.98
C VAL A 303 4.33 -12.35 0.09
N VAL A 304 3.97 -12.76 1.30
CA VAL A 304 4.03 -11.92 2.50
C VAL A 304 4.87 -12.63 3.56
N ASP A 305 5.28 -11.91 4.60
CA ASP A 305 5.89 -12.56 5.75
C ASP A 305 4.90 -13.53 6.42
N PRO A 306 5.29 -14.78 6.74
CA PRO A 306 4.39 -15.75 7.37
C PRO A 306 3.69 -15.25 8.64
N VAL A 307 4.31 -14.37 9.43
CA VAL A 307 3.67 -13.79 10.60
C VAL A 307 2.45 -12.95 10.21
N GLN A 308 2.47 -12.30 9.04
CA GLN A 308 1.32 -11.53 8.55
C GLN A 308 0.08 -12.43 8.29
N TYR A 309 0.28 -13.72 7.96
CA TYR A 309 -0.85 -14.66 7.87
C TYR A 309 -1.53 -14.90 9.22
N VAL A 310 -0.73 -15.05 10.29
CA VAL A 310 -1.27 -15.23 11.64
C VAL A 310 -1.99 -13.99 12.12
N LEU A 311 -1.42 -12.80 11.86
CA LEU A 311 -2.07 -11.53 12.17
C LEU A 311 -3.40 -11.37 11.44
N ALA A 312 -3.46 -11.68 10.15
CA ALA A 312 -4.71 -11.60 9.37
C ALA A 312 -5.76 -12.62 9.85
N ARG A 313 -5.32 -13.85 10.16
CA ARG A 313 -6.17 -14.88 10.77
C ARG A 313 -6.74 -14.40 12.11
N ASP A 314 -5.91 -13.83 12.97
CA ASP A 314 -6.32 -13.33 14.28
C ASP A 314 -7.27 -12.13 14.17
N ALA A 315 -7.09 -11.25 13.19
CA ALA A 315 -8.04 -10.17 12.89
C ALA A 315 -9.44 -10.72 12.52
N VAL A 316 -9.49 -11.76 11.68
CA VAL A 316 -10.74 -12.46 11.34
C VAL A 316 -11.37 -13.12 12.56
N ARG A 317 -10.59 -13.84 13.38
CA ARG A 317 -11.07 -14.39 14.67
C ARG A 317 -11.59 -13.30 15.61
N GLY A 318 -11.02 -12.11 15.55
CA GLY A 318 -11.45 -10.93 16.29
C GLY A 318 -12.73 -10.28 15.77
N GLY A 319 -13.38 -10.85 14.74
CA GLY A 319 -14.64 -10.38 14.17
C GLY A 319 -14.51 -9.59 12.87
N ALA A 320 -13.34 -9.55 12.23
CA ALA A 320 -13.23 -9.00 10.88
C ALA A 320 -13.87 -9.96 9.88
N ALA A 321 -14.74 -9.46 9.00
CA ALA A 321 -15.27 -10.27 7.90
C ALA A 321 -14.17 -10.53 6.85
N MET A 322 -13.22 -9.60 6.73
CA MET A 322 -12.08 -9.67 5.83
C MET A 322 -10.85 -9.01 6.45
N ALA A 323 -9.68 -9.60 6.27
CA ALA A 323 -8.40 -9.02 6.65
C ALA A 323 -7.34 -9.24 5.57
N PHE A 324 -6.69 -8.17 5.12
CA PHE A 324 -5.52 -8.29 4.26
C PHE A 324 -4.29 -8.67 5.09
N PRO A 325 -3.46 -9.61 4.64
CA PRO A 325 -2.20 -9.94 5.28
C PRO A 325 -1.09 -8.94 4.94
N TYR A 326 -1.43 -7.67 4.65
CA TYR A 326 -0.50 -6.59 4.33
C TYR A 326 -1.19 -5.22 4.43
N ASN A 327 -0.40 -4.16 4.53
CA ASN A 327 -0.86 -2.79 4.79
C ASN A 327 -1.22 -1.98 3.52
N GLY A 328 -1.20 -2.61 2.35
CA GLY A 328 -1.42 -1.96 1.06
C GLY A 328 -0.15 -1.66 0.27
N LEU A 329 1.05 -1.80 0.87
CA LEU A 329 2.29 -1.68 0.12
C LEU A 329 2.56 -2.93 -0.72
N PHE A 330 2.80 -2.71 -2.02
CA PHE A 330 2.93 -3.78 -3.01
C PHE A 330 4.22 -3.60 -3.82
N PHE A 331 5.27 -4.35 -3.47
CA PHE A 331 6.58 -4.25 -4.14
C PHE A 331 6.71 -5.21 -5.31
N TRP A 332 7.12 -4.70 -6.47
CA TRP A 332 7.39 -5.51 -7.64
C TRP A 332 8.79 -6.12 -7.58
N ILE A 333 8.90 -7.40 -7.26
CA ILE A 333 10.17 -8.10 -7.14
C ILE A 333 10.61 -8.60 -8.51
N LEU A 334 11.78 -8.14 -8.94
CA LEU A 334 12.34 -8.38 -10.27
C LEU A 334 13.64 -9.19 -10.20
N GLY A 335 13.96 -9.85 -11.32
CA GLY A 335 15.27 -10.44 -11.56
C GLY A 335 15.72 -11.47 -10.51
N ARG A 336 16.96 -11.35 -10.04
CA ARG A 336 17.60 -12.39 -9.21
C ARG A 336 16.87 -12.68 -7.89
N GLU A 337 16.16 -11.70 -7.32
CA GLU A 337 15.50 -11.88 -6.03
C GLU A 337 14.26 -12.79 -6.15
N VAL A 338 13.63 -12.86 -7.33
CA VAL A 338 12.57 -13.84 -7.64
C VAL A 338 13.10 -15.28 -7.53
N HIS A 339 14.26 -15.55 -8.14
CA HIS A 339 14.90 -16.86 -8.06
C HIS A 339 15.44 -17.16 -6.66
N ARG A 340 15.99 -16.16 -5.99
CA ARG A 340 16.45 -16.29 -4.59
C ARG A 340 15.29 -16.69 -3.67
N PHE A 341 14.09 -16.13 -3.86
CA PHE A 341 12.90 -16.60 -3.18
C PHE A 341 12.62 -18.07 -3.48
N GLY A 342 12.63 -18.50 -4.74
CA GLY A 342 12.42 -19.90 -5.12
C GLY A 342 13.38 -20.89 -4.44
N HIS A 343 14.65 -20.50 -4.24
CA HIS A 343 15.65 -21.31 -3.55
C HIS A 343 15.51 -21.32 -2.04
N THR A 344 15.18 -20.16 -1.44
CA THR A 344 15.16 -20.00 0.02
C THR A 344 13.79 -20.30 0.62
N LEU A 345 12.73 -20.15 -0.17
CA LEU A 345 11.32 -20.14 0.25
C LEU A 345 11.18 -19.31 1.53
N SER A 346 11.63 -18.05 1.49
CA SER A 346 11.64 -17.15 2.64
C SER A 346 11.34 -15.73 2.19
N ALA A 347 10.46 -15.07 2.93
CA ALA A 347 10.16 -13.65 2.72
C ALA A 347 11.24 -12.73 3.32
N ALA A 348 12.10 -13.22 4.22
CA ALA A 348 13.07 -12.38 4.92
C ALA A 348 14.08 -11.69 3.98
N PRO A 349 14.67 -12.36 2.96
CA PRO A 349 15.50 -11.68 1.97
C PRO A 349 14.73 -10.60 1.19
N LEU A 350 13.47 -10.86 0.82
CA LEU A 350 12.63 -9.90 0.09
C LEU A 350 12.36 -8.67 0.95
N ASN A 351 12.00 -8.87 2.22
CA ASN A 351 11.83 -7.79 3.18
C ASN A 351 13.09 -6.93 3.24
N ALA A 352 14.27 -7.53 3.40
CA ALA A 352 15.54 -6.79 3.48
C ALA A 352 15.82 -5.86 2.29
N VAL A 353 15.37 -6.22 1.08
CA VAL A 353 15.71 -5.48 -0.15
C VAL A 353 14.54 -4.73 -0.78
N CYS A 354 13.31 -4.93 -0.30
CA CYS A 354 12.10 -4.38 -0.94
C CYS A 354 12.12 -2.86 -1.17
N PRO A 355 12.75 -1.99 -0.34
CA PRO A 355 12.77 -0.55 -0.61
C PRO A 355 13.44 -0.16 -1.93
N ARG A 356 14.26 -1.06 -2.51
CA ARG A 356 14.96 -0.85 -3.78
C ARG A 356 14.10 -1.17 -5.00
N PHE A 357 12.92 -1.74 -4.79
CA PHE A 357 12.03 -2.16 -5.85
C PHE A 357 10.88 -1.17 -6.03
N PRO A 358 10.33 -1.03 -7.26
CA PRO A 358 9.18 -0.19 -7.49
C PRO A 358 7.97 -0.63 -6.65
N LEU A 359 7.26 0.34 -6.08
CA LEU A 359 5.94 0.14 -5.51
C LEU A 359 4.91 0.19 -6.65
N MET A 360 4.15 -0.89 -6.87
CA MET A 360 3.17 -0.93 -7.96
C MET A 360 1.92 -0.11 -7.64
N HIS A 361 1.39 -0.29 -6.44
CA HIS A 361 0.14 0.29 -6.01
C HIS A 361 0.19 0.55 -4.50
N ARG A 362 -0.35 1.69 -4.07
CA ARG A 362 -0.67 1.97 -2.68
C ARG A 362 -2.12 1.55 -2.42
N ASP A 363 -2.39 0.94 -1.27
CA ASP A 363 -3.72 0.50 -0.85
C ASP A 363 -4.41 -0.55 -1.75
N SER A 364 -3.64 -1.28 -2.56
CA SER A 364 -4.18 -2.33 -3.45
C SER A 364 -4.97 -3.40 -2.68
N PRO A 365 -6.14 -3.85 -3.17
CA PRO A 365 -6.89 -4.97 -2.61
C PRO A 365 -6.55 -6.33 -3.24
N GLY A 366 -5.61 -6.40 -4.18
CA GLY A 366 -5.26 -7.65 -4.89
C GLY A 366 -4.31 -8.59 -4.13
N GLY A 367 -3.98 -9.74 -4.72
CA GLY A 367 -2.93 -10.63 -4.23
C GLY A 367 -3.37 -11.62 -3.15
N GLY A 368 -3.98 -11.17 -2.07
CA GLY A 368 -4.45 -12.09 -1.03
C GLY A 368 -5.26 -11.46 0.08
N ALA A 369 -6.17 -12.24 0.66
CA ALA A 369 -7.09 -11.78 1.70
C ALA A 369 -7.65 -12.96 2.52
N PHE A 370 -7.78 -12.76 3.82
CA PHE A 370 -8.40 -13.69 4.76
C PHE A 370 -9.85 -13.30 4.95
N PHE A 371 -10.75 -14.28 5.02
CA PHE A 371 -12.17 -14.06 5.21
C PHE A 371 -12.72 -14.97 6.30
N ASP A 372 -13.63 -14.44 7.10
CA ASP A 372 -14.60 -15.30 7.79
C ASP A 372 -15.47 -15.94 6.70
N ARG A 373 -15.40 -17.28 6.60
CA ARG A 373 -16.07 -18.02 5.52
C ARG A 373 -17.58 -17.84 5.58
N ALA A 374 -18.16 -17.82 6.77
CA ALA A 374 -19.60 -17.69 6.93
C ALA A 374 -20.05 -16.26 6.57
N ALA A 375 -19.31 -15.24 6.99
CA ALA A 375 -19.58 -13.85 6.64
C ALA A 375 -19.46 -13.62 5.13
N LEU A 376 -18.43 -14.17 4.47
CA LEU A 376 -18.27 -14.09 3.01
C LEU A 376 -19.46 -14.73 2.29
N LEU A 377 -19.89 -15.93 2.70
CA LEU A 377 -21.04 -16.60 2.11
C LEU A 377 -22.35 -15.83 2.36
N ALA A 378 -22.56 -15.31 3.58
CA ALA A 378 -23.71 -14.49 3.93
C ALA A 378 -23.75 -13.16 3.17
N ALA A 379 -22.59 -12.62 2.80
CA ALA A 379 -22.47 -11.45 1.94
C ALA A 379 -22.70 -11.78 0.45
N GLY A 380 -22.93 -13.04 0.08
CA GLY A 380 -23.17 -13.48 -1.30
C GLY A 380 -21.96 -14.05 -2.03
N GLY A 381 -20.81 -14.24 -1.36
CA GLY A 381 -19.56 -14.68 -1.98
C GLY A 381 -18.90 -13.61 -2.84
N TYR A 382 -18.04 -14.02 -3.77
CA TYR A 382 -17.56 -13.18 -4.86
C TYR A 382 -18.67 -12.98 -5.90
N ASN A 383 -18.71 -11.80 -6.53
CA ASN A 383 -19.71 -11.48 -7.56
C ASN A 383 -19.35 -12.16 -8.90
N GLU A 384 -20.09 -13.21 -9.27
CA GLU A 384 -19.83 -14.02 -10.47
C GLU A 384 -20.25 -13.34 -11.79
N ARG A 385 -20.75 -12.10 -11.71
CA ARG A 385 -20.99 -11.25 -12.88
C ARG A 385 -19.69 -10.65 -13.42
N PHE A 386 -18.64 -10.56 -12.59
CA PHE A 386 -17.29 -10.32 -13.10
C PHE A 386 -16.83 -11.54 -13.89
N VAL A 387 -16.44 -11.31 -15.13
CA VAL A 387 -15.93 -12.35 -16.05
C VAL A 387 -14.47 -12.07 -16.31
N SER A 388 -13.62 -13.11 -16.33
CA SER A 388 -12.16 -12.93 -16.31
C SER A 388 -11.68 -12.26 -15.01
N TRP A 389 -10.42 -11.85 -14.97
CA TRP A 389 -9.81 -11.03 -13.93
C TRP A 389 -10.23 -9.56 -14.08
N GLY A 390 -10.49 -8.84 -12.98
CA GLY A 390 -10.61 -7.39 -13.07
C GLY A 390 -10.86 -6.66 -11.76
N TYR A 391 -12.12 -6.64 -11.33
CA TYR A 391 -12.62 -5.70 -10.32
C TYR A 391 -13.28 -6.40 -9.12
N GLU A 392 -13.22 -7.72 -9.06
CA GLU A 392 -13.79 -8.53 -7.99
C GLU A 392 -13.10 -8.30 -6.64
N ASP A 393 -11.79 -8.02 -6.65
CA ASP A 393 -11.01 -7.72 -5.44
C ASP A 393 -11.36 -6.32 -4.89
N ASP A 394 -11.59 -5.33 -5.76
CA ASP A 394 -12.10 -4.00 -5.36
C ASP A 394 -13.55 -4.08 -4.89
N GLU A 395 -14.41 -4.79 -5.63
CA GLU A 395 -15.84 -4.88 -5.37
C GLU A 395 -16.13 -5.50 -4.01
N ILE A 396 -15.47 -6.61 -3.66
CA ILE A 396 -15.73 -7.30 -2.39
C ILE A 396 -15.42 -6.37 -1.21
N VAL A 397 -14.36 -5.57 -1.29
CA VAL A 397 -14.01 -4.60 -0.24
C VAL A 397 -15.10 -3.54 -0.10
N VAL A 398 -15.53 -2.95 -1.22
CA VAL A 398 -16.60 -1.94 -1.23
C VAL A 398 -17.89 -2.50 -0.66
N ARG A 399 -18.30 -3.68 -1.12
CA ARG A 399 -19.56 -4.33 -0.69
C ARG A 399 -19.53 -4.67 0.79
N LEU A 400 -18.46 -5.30 1.30
CA LEU A 400 -18.36 -5.64 2.72
C LEU A 400 -18.46 -4.39 3.60
N ARG A 401 -17.74 -3.31 3.27
CA ARG A 401 -17.82 -2.04 4.01
C ARG A 401 -19.22 -1.43 3.99
N ARG A 402 -19.90 -1.41 2.84
CA ARG A 402 -21.28 -0.90 2.73
C ARG A 402 -22.30 -1.72 3.50
N LEU A 403 -22.07 -3.02 3.63
CA LEU A 403 -22.88 -3.89 4.48
C LEU A 403 -22.64 -3.67 5.99
N GLY A 404 -21.68 -2.82 6.36
CA GLY A 404 -21.29 -2.54 7.74
C GLY A 404 -20.34 -3.61 8.32
N LEU A 405 -19.71 -4.41 7.46
CA LEU A 405 -18.77 -5.45 7.87
C LEU A 405 -17.37 -4.89 8.02
N ARG A 406 -16.64 -5.39 9.01
CA ARG A 406 -15.29 -4.92 9.34
C ARG A 406 -14.27 -5.50 8.36
N VAL A 407 -13.51 -4.62 7.71
CA VAL A 407 -12.42 -4.95 6.76
C VAL A 407 -11.13 -4.33 7.28
N GLU A 408 -10.11 -5.16 7.51
CA GLU A 408 -8.85 -4.75 8.13
C GLU A 408 -7.63 -4.98 7.23
N ARG A 409 -6.52 -4.33 7.57
CA ARG A 409 -5.19 -4.57 7.01
C ARG A 409 -4.21 -4.76 8.16
N VAL A 410 -3.29 -5.72 8.05
CA VAL A 410 -2.23 -5.90 9.05
C VAL A 410 -0.91 -5.24 8.60
N PRO A 411 -0.01 -4.88 9.52
CA PRO A 411 1.25 -4.22 9.17
C PRO A 411 2.18 -5.08 8.31
N GLY A 412 2.89 -4.43 7.39
CA GLY A 412 3.89 -5.03 6.52
C GLY A 412 3.45 -5.15 5.06
N PRO A 413 4.41 -5.25 4.11
CA PRO A 413 4.12 -5.21 2.69
C PRO A 413 3.80 -6.60 2.11
N LEU A 414 3.38 -6.57 0.85
CA LEU A 414 3.28 -7.73 -0.04
C LEU A 414 4.33 -7.60 -1.15
N TYR A 415 4.92 -8.74 -1.53
CA TYR A 415 5.93 -8.86 -2.57
C TYR A 415 5.37 -9.63 -3.77
N HIS A 416 5.30 -9.00 -4.93
CA HIS A 416 4.83 -9.64 -6.15
C HIS A 416 6.00 -10.09 -7.01
N LEU A 417 6.07 -11.39 -7.26
CA LEU A 417 7.09 -12.03 -8.08
C LEU A 417 6.81 -11.78 -9.56
N GLU A 418 7.79 -11.25 -10.28
CA GLU A 418 7.68 -11.07 -11.72
C GLU A 418 7.38 -12.38 -12.46
N HIS A 419 6.48 -12.30 -13.44
CA HIS A 419 6.15 -13.38 -14.36
C HIS A 419 5.72 -12.80 -15.72
N ALA A 420 5.83 -13.60 -16.77
CA ALA A 420 5.29 -13.26 -18.08
C ALA A 420 3.78 -12.97 -18.01
N ARG A 421 3.29 -11.97 -18.76
CA ARG A 421 1.87 -11.59 -18.85
C ARG A 421 1.26 -12.04 -20.19
N PRO A 422 0.88 -13.33 -20.35
CA PRO A 422 0.17 -13.83 -21.52
C PRO A 422 -1.29 -13.39 -21.51
N GLU A 423 -2.08 -13.75 -22.53
CA GLU A 423 -3.44 -13.28 -22.82
C GLU A 423 -4.37 -13.12 -21.59
N ASN A 424 -4.41 -14.11 -20.69
CA ASN A 424 -5.19 -14.13 -19.45
C ASN A 424 -4.79 -13.06 -18.41
N SER A 425 -3.60 -12.49 -18.54
CA SER A 425 -3.00 -11.47 -17.65
C SER A 425 -2.65 -10.17 -18.40
N THR A 426 -3.26 -9.90 -19.56
CA THR A 426 -3.03 -8.68 -20.35
C THR A 426 -4.12 -7.61 -20.16
N ASP A 427 -3.77 -6.37 -20.46
CA ASP A 427 -4.72 -5.24 -20.52
C ASP A 427 -5.73 -5.35 -21.67
N ARG A 428 -5.55 -6.31 -22.59
CA ARG A 428 -6.46 -6.59 -23.71
C ARG A 428 -7.59 -7.55 -23.30
N ASN A 429 -8.15 -7.36 -22.11
CA ASN A 429 -9.25 -8.15 -21.60
C ASN A 429 -10.59 -7.69 -22.24
N PRO A 430 -11.28 -8.52 -23.05
CA PRO A 430 -12.52 -8.12 -23.72
C PRO A 430 -13.69 -7.89 -22.76
N PHE A 431 -13.57 -8.29 -21.49
CA PHE A 431 -14.61 -8.13 -20.47
C PHE A 431 -14.43 -6.87 -19.63
N ILE A 432 -13.40 -6.06 -19.86
CA ILE A 432 -13.04 -4.94 -18.97
C ILE A 432 -14.16 -3.92 -18.81
N ASP A 433 -14.85 -3.54 -19.90
CA ASP A 433 -15.92 -2.54 -19.86
C ASP A 433 -17.17 -3.07 -19.13
N ALA A 434 -17.50 -4.34 -19.34
CA ALA A 434 -18.60 -5.00 -18.63
C ALA A 434 -18.29 -5.12 -17.12
N ASN A 435 -17.06 -5.46 -16.77
CA ASN A 435 -16.63 -5.53 -15.37
C ASN A 435 -16.63 -4.14 -14.72
N LYS A 436 -16.18 -3.08 -15.41
CA LYS A 436 -16.28 -1.70 -14.90
C LYS A 436 -17.72 -1.29 -14.63
N ALA A 437 -18.62 -1.54 -15.58
CA ALA A 437 -20.04 -1.21 -15.43
C ALA A 437 -20.68 -1.95 -14.24
N GLU A 438 -20.28 -3.21 -13.99
CA GLU A 438 -20.75 -3.97 -12.83
C GLU A 438 -20.19 -3.42 -11.51
N LEU A 439 -18.91 -3.02 -11.47
CA LEU A 439 -18.33 -2.36 -10.30
C LEU A 439 -19.05 -1.04 -9.98
N GLU A 440 -19.26 -0.20 -10.98
CA GLU A 440 -19.99 1.07 -10.85
C GLU A 440 -21.43 0.85 -10.35
N ARG A 441 -22.10 -0.20 -10.86
CA ARG A 441 -23.44 -0.59 -10.40
C ARG A 441 -23.45 -0.89 -8.91
N ILE A 442 -22.51 -1.70 -8.41
CA ILE A 442 -22.40 -2.05 -6.98
C ILE A 442 -22.02 -0.80 -6.15
N GLN A 443 -21.11 0.02 -6.65
CA GLN A 443 -20.72 1.30 -6.04
C GLN A 443 -21.87 2.34 -6.03
N GLY A 444 -22.90 2.16 -6.85
CA GLY A 444 -24.11 2.98 -6.80
C GLY A 444 -25.11 2.58 -5.71
N MET A 445 -24.97 1.40 -5.10
CA MET A 445 -26.01 0.82 -4.22
C MET A 445 -25.80 1.14 -2.74
N ASP A 446 -26.88 1.44 -2.03
CA ASP A 446 -26.87 1.46 -0.57
C ASP A 446 -26.89 0.05 0.04
N ALA A 447 -26.79 -0.03 1.37
CA ALA A 447 -26.78 -1.29 2.10
C ALA A 447 -28.08 -2.11 1.94
N ALA A 448 -29.24 -1.46 1.77
CA ALA A 448 -30.52 -2.15 1.64
C ALA A 448 -30.65 -2.79 0.24
N ALA A 449 -30.28 -2.05 -0.79
CA ALA A 449 -30.22 -2.54 -2.16
C ALA A 449 -29.24 -3.72 -2.29
N LEU A 450 -28.04 -3.63 -1.70
CA LEU A 450 -27.07 -4.72 -1.70
C LEU A 450 -27.63 -5.99 -1.02
N ARG A 451 -28.28 -5.86 0.14
CA ARG A 451 -28.92 -7.00 0.80
C ARG A 451 -30.01 -7.63 -0.06
N ALA A 452 -30.78 -6.83 -0.80
CA ALA A 452 -31.79 -7.33 -1.72
C ALA A 452 -31.18 -8.09 -2.93
N GLU A 453 -30.06 -7.60 -3.48
CA GLU A 453 -29.31 -8.31 -4.54
C GLU A 453 -28.80 -9.68 -4.05
N ILE A 454 -28.23 -9.71 -2.85
CA ILE A 454 -27.71 -10.93 -2.22
C ILE A 454 -28.83 -11.93 -1.96
N ALA A 455 -29.93 -11.48 -1.34
CA ALA A 455 -31.08 -12.34 -1.02
C ALA A 455 -31.73 -12.93 -2.28
N ALA A 456 -31.70 -12.20 -3.40
CA ALA A 456 -32.20 -12.67 -4.68
C ALA A 456 -31.21 -13.54 -5.46
N GLY A 457 -30.00 -13.80 -4.92
CA GLY A 457 -28.97 -14.60 -5.57
C GLY A 457 -28.36 -13.95 -6.82
N ARG A 458 -28.54 -12.64 -7.03
CA ARG A 458 -28.14 -11.95 -8.28
C ARG A 458 -26.64 -11.79 -8.46
N LEU A 459 -25.85 -12.03 -7.42
CA LEU A 459 -24.38 -12.03 -7.48
C LEU A 459 -23.80 -13.39 -7.90
N ARG A 460 -24.61 -14.45 -7.99
CA ARG A 460 -24.17 -15.80 -8.37
C ARG A 460 -24.66 -16.11 -9.78
N ARG A 461 -23.86 -16.86 -10.56
CA ARG A 461 -24.40 -17.45 -11.79
C ARG A 461 -25.34 -18.59 -11.40
N PRO A 462 -26.47 -18.77 -12.12
CA PRO A 462 -27.19 -20.04 -12.05
C PRO A 462 -26.19 -21.16 -12.38
N LEU A 463 -26.20 -22.25 -11.61
CA LEU A 463 -25.54 -23.47 -12.05
C LEU A 463 -26.13 -23.80 -13.41
N PHE A 464 -25.34 -23.72 -14.49
CA PHE A 464 -25.81 -24.23 -15.78
C PHE A 464 -26.13 -25.71 -15.55
N SER A 465 -27.42 -26.04 -15.50
CA SER A 465 -27.82 -27.41 -15.80
C SER A 465 -27.33 -27.65 -17.21
N SER A 466 -26.61 -28.74 -17.42
CA SER A 466 -26.29 -29.26 -18.74
C SER A 466 -27.58 -29.50 -19.54
N ALA A 467 -28.11 -28.44 -20.17
CA ALA A 467 -29.17 -28.41 -21.17
C ALA A 467 -29.42 -26.94 -21.56
N GLY A 468 -28.99 -26.57 -22.78
CA GLY A 468 -29.31 -25.28 -23.41
C GLY A 468 -28.21 -24.79 -24.31
#